data_AF-A0AAD0W543-F1
#
_entry.id   AF-A0AAD0W543-F1
#
_cell.length_a   1.000
_cell.length_b   1.000
_cell.length_c   1.000
_cell.angle_alpha   90.00
_cell.angle_beta   90.00
_cell.angle_gamma   90.00
#
_symmetry.space_group_name_H-M   'P 1'
#
loop_
_entity.id
_entity.type
_entity.pdbx_description
1 polymer ?
#
loop_
_entity_poly.entity_id
_entity_poly.type
_entity_poly.pdbx_seq_one_letter_code
_entity_poly.pdbx_strand_id
1 'polypeptide(L)'
;MIQSSKKLAVEIIYQQLVFIGFIMINKKYLAIITFFTLLGLFYLGSETLFDYKEEQKVERVTRQVSTDNHNTNNDIDKPVHKSETKIKQELKFISPTSEALETAKQGVNDYIGFNQYADRAERKTALFQNWDLNPDILELQHDILVKKDIADSLFGENQAHARLLAIDYLGYLSSNGQRKPIEKTISALSQRINNEEWSKGIEHDYVDLILKYTDSLSQDELMSNFEVIVEFSGYSQKSHDLFTTGLSLSETVLLLPDSKMEELKTRLNLVKEQL
;
A
#
# COMPACT_ATOMS: atom_id res chain seq x y z
N MET A 1 -2.65 46.26 -26.91
CA MET A 1 -2.80 45.12 -25.99
C MET A 1 -3.13 43.79 -26.70
N ILE A 2 -3.97 43.76 -27.74
CA ILE A 2 -4.38 42.51 -28.43
C ILE A 2 -3.29 41.86 -29.33
N GLN A 3 -2.29 42.61 -29.78
CA GLN A 3 -1.16 42.03 -30.56
C GLN A 3 -0.18 41.21 -29.72
N SER A 4 -0.10 41.47 -28.40
CA SER A 4 0.85 40.79 -27.52
C SER A 4 0.42 39.36 -27.20
N SER A 5 -0.89 39.09 -27.10
CA SER A 5 -1.41 37.75 -26.83
C SER A 5 -1.27 36.80 -28.02
N LYS A 6 -1.42 37.29 -29.25
CA LYS A 6 -1.22 36.47 -30.46
C LYS A 6 0.24 36.04 -30.63
N LYS A 7 1.18 36.92 -30.28
CA LYS A 7 2.62 36.59 -30.34
C LYS A 7 2.99 35.51 -29.33
N LEU A 8 2.47 35.60 -28.11
CA LEU A 8 2.68 34.61 -27.06
C LEU A 8 2.12 33.23 -27.45
N ALA A 9 0.91 33.18 -28.05
CA ALA A 9 0.29 31.92 -28.47
C ALA A 9 1.10 31.20 -29.57
N VAL A 10 1.64 31.95 -30.53
CA VAL A 10 2.47 31.39 -31.61
C VAL A 10 3.80 30.85 -31.06
N GLU A 11 4.40 31.54 -30.09
CA GLU A 11 5.66 31.12 -29.46
C GLU A 11 5.49 29.83 -28.64
N ILE A 12 4.37 29.68 -27.93
CA ILE A 12 4.01 28.45 -27.20
C ILE A 12 3.80 27.28 -28.17
N ILE A 13 3.08 27.49 -29.27
CA ILE A 13 2.84 26.43 -30.27
C ILE A 13 4.17 26.00 -30.92
N TYR A 14 5.05 26.95 -31.24
CA TYR A 14 6.36 26.65 -31.82
C TYR A 14 7.24 25.84 -30.86
N GLN A 15 7.28 26.21 -29.57
CA GLN A 15 8.02 25.46 -28.54
C GLN A 15 7.50 24.02 -28.40
N GLN A 16 6.18 23.83 -28.42
CA GLN A 16 5.59 22.48 -28.37
C GLN A 16 5.93 21.63 -29.61
N LEU A 17 5.91 22.22 -30.80
CA LEU A 17 6.26 21.50 -32.03
C LEU A 17 7.74 21.12 -32.08
N VAL A 18 8.65 21.99 -31.62
CA VAL A 18 10.08 21.67 -31.50
C VAL A 18 10.32 20.56 -30.49
N PHE A 19 9.61 20.58 -29.35
CA PHE A 19 9.69 19.54 -28.34
C PHE A 19 9.22 18.17 -28.86
N ILE A 20 8.08 18.14 -29.57
CA ILE A 20 7.57 16.92 -30.22
C ILE A 20 8.53 16.40 -31.30
N GLY A 21 9.13 17.29 -32.09
CA GLY A 21 10.14 16.93 -33.09
C GLY A 21 11.40 16.32 -32.48
N PHE A 22 11.87 16.85 -31.35
CA PHE A 22 13.02 16.33 -30.61
C PHE A 22 12.74 14.93 -30.03
N ILE A 23 11.50 14.68 -29.59
CA ILE A 23 11.03 13.39 -29.08
C ILE A 23 10.99 12.31 -30.17
N MET A 24 10.55 12.65 -31.39
CA MET A 24 10.44 11.68 -32.48
C MET A 24 11.78 11.08 -32.95
N ILE A 25 12.92 11.70 -32.60
CA ILE A 25 14.26 11.24 -33.01
C ILE A 25 14.78 10.12 -32.09
N ASN A 26 14.22 9.92 -30.90
CA ASN A 26 14.67 8.88 -29.96
C ASN A 26 13.52 7.97 -29.51
N LYS A 27 13.46 6.76 -30.09
CA LYS A 27 12.48 5.71 -29.74
C LYS A 27 12.45 5.36 -28.24
N LYS A 28 13.51 5.65 -27.49
CA LYS A 28 13.59 5.44 -26.03
C LYS A 28 12.66 6.36 -25.21
N TYR A 29 12.31 7.55 -25.72
CA TYR A 29 11.44 8.48 -25.00
C TYR A 29 9.96 8.26 -25.28
N LEU A 30 9.61 7.47 -26.30
CA LEU A 30 8.22 7.18 -26.64
C LEU A 30 7.50 6.44 -25.49
N ALA A 31 8.17 5.48 -24.86
CA ALA A 31 7.64 4.72 -23.72
C ALA A 31 7.42 5.61 -22.46
N ILE A 32 8.36 6.52 -22.20
CA ILE A 32 8.30 7.45 -21.06
C ILE A 32 7.13 8.42 -21.24
N ILE A 33 6.88 8.90 -22.46
CA ILE A 33 5.79 9.84 -22.72
C ILE A 33 4.42 9.16 -22.64
N THR A 34 4.29 7.94 -23.17
CA THR A 34 3.05 7.16 -22.99
C THR A 34 2.75 6.90 -21.52
N PHE A 35 3.77 6.71 -20.69
CA PHE A 35 3.61 6.56 -19.25
C PHE A 35 3.09 7.86 -18.61
N PHE A 36 3.69 9.01 -18.92
CA PHE A 36 3.25 10.30 -18.35
C PHE A 36 1.88 10.76 -18.88
N THR A 37 1.49 10.46 -20.12
CA THR A 37 0.16 10.80 -20.63
C THR A 37 -0.94 9.93 -20.03
N LEU A 38 -0.68 8.63 -19.79
CA LEU A 38 -1.59 7.76 -19.03
C LEU A 38 -1.75 8.23 -17.58
N LEU A 39 -0.65 8.63 -16.93
CA LEU A 39 -0.68 9.13 -15.55
C LEU A 39 -1.44 10.46 -15.43
N GLY A 40 -1.29 11.36 -16.41
CA GLY A 40 -2.02 12.64 -16.45
C GLY A 40 -3.53 12.50 -16.68
N LEU A 41 -3.95 11.55 -17.54
CA LEU A 41 -5.37 11.26 -17.76
C LEU A 41 -6.03 10.64 -16.52
N PHE A 42 -5.29 9.84 -15.75
CA PHE A 42 -5.78 9.26 -14.50
C PHE A 42 -6.03 10.35 -13.44
N TYR A 43 -5.12 11.32 -13.31
CA TYR A 43 -5.24 12.42 -12.34
C TYR A 43 -6.40 13.38 -12.66
N LEU A 44 -6.64 13.67 -13.94
CA LEU A 44 -7.79 14.49 -14.37
C LEU A 44 -9.14 13.74 -14.24
N GLY A 45 -9.13 12.41 -14.31
CA GLY A 45 -10.32 11.58 -14.09
C GLY A 45 -10.79 11.55 -12.63
N SER A 46 -9.86 11.61 -11.66
CA SER A 46 -10.20 11.54 -10.24
C SER A 46 -10.87 12.79 -9.67
N GLU A 47 -10.71 13.96 -10.29
CA GLU A 47 -11.36 15.20 -9.82
C GLU A 47 -12.82 15.36 -10.29
N THR A 48 -13.27 14.57 -11.29
CA THR A 48 -14.63 14.68 -11.83
C THR A 48 -15.64 13.69 -11.25
N LEU A 49 -15.23 12.84 -10.30
CA LEU A 49 -16.07 11.77 -9.73
C LEU A 49 -16.57 12.03 -8.30
N PHE A 50 -16.23 13.17 -7.70
CA PHE A 50 -16.70 13.58 -6.37
C PHE A 50 -17.57 14.85 -6.41
N ASP A 51 -18.65 14.81 -7.18
CA ASP A 51 -19.80 15.69 -6.92
C ASP A 51 -21.10 15.01 -7.36
N TYR A 52 -21.56 14.03 -6.57
CA TYR A 52 -22.95 13.61 -6.58
C TYR A 52 -23.48 13.55 -5.14
N LYS A 53 -24.10 14.66 -4.75
CA LYS A 53 -24.99 14.81 -3.59
C LYS A 53 -26.25 13.97 -3.80
N GLU A 54 -26.64 13.15 -2.82
CA GLU A 54 -28.07 12.92 -2.59
C GLU A 54 -28.36 12.78 -1.08
N GLU A 55 -28.99 13.82 -0.55
CA GLU A 55 -29.62 13.85 0.77
C GLU A 55 -30.89 13.01 0.73
N GLN A 56 -30.90 11.84 1.40
CA GLN A 56 -32.15 11.19 1.77
C GLN A 56 -32.44 11.34 3.27
N LYS A 57 -33.48 12.14 3.48
CA LYS A 57 -34.25 12.43 4.68
C LYS A 57 -34.88 11.14 5.22
N VAL A 58 -34.40 10.63 6.36
CA VAL A 58 -35.09 9.54 7.10
C VAL A 58 -35.77 10.11 8.35
N GLU A 59 -37.08 10.09 8.27
CA GLU A 59 -38.06 10.44 9.28
C GLU A 59 -38.01 9.40 10.42
N ARG A 60 -37.70 9.85 11.65
CA ARG A 60 -37.78 9.02 12.86
C ARG A 60 -39.23 8.76 13.22
N VAL A 61 -39.69 7.52 13.04
CA VAL A 61 -40.90 7.01 13.69
C VAL A 61 -40.51 6.35 15.02
N THR A 62 -40.96 6.96 16.10
CA THR A 62 -40.89 6.45 17.47
C THR A 62 -42.02 5.44 17.70
N ARG A 63 -41.70 4.19 18.06
CA ARG A 63 -42.59 3.24 18.76
C ARG A 63 -41.72 2.32 19.62
N GLN A 64 -41.64 2.57 20.92
CA GLN A 64 -42.54 2.10 21.98
C GLN A 64 -42.18 0.68 22.47
N VAL A 65 -41.65 0.68 23.69
CA VAL A 65 -41.34 -0.45 24.56
C VAL A 65 -42.59 -1.28 24.83
N SER A 66 -42.47 -2.60 24.72
CA SER A 66 -43.27 -3.55 25.50
C SER A 66 -42.44 -4.83 25.69
N THR A 67 -42.12 -5.07 26.96
CA THR A 67 -41.80 -6.37 27.56
C THR A 67 -42.88 -7.39 27.26
N ASP A 68 -42.50 -8.64 26.94
CA ASP A 68 -43.04 -9.80 27.65
C ASP A 68 -42.23 -11.08 27.39
N ASN A 69 -42.01 -11.80 28.49
CA ASN A 69 -41.41 -13.13 28.58
C ASN A 69 -42.36 -14.18 28.00
N HIS A 70 -41.83 -15.13 27.21
CA HIS A 70 -42.27 -16.51 27.39
C HIS A 70 -41.20 -17.54 27.01
N ASN A 71 -41.08 -18.49 27.94
CA ASN A 71 -40.19 -19.64 27.98
C ASN A 71 -40.92 -20.83 27.36
N THR A 72 -40.29 -21.56 26.43
CA THR A 72 -40.63 -22.98 26.18
C THR A 72 -39.48 -23.68 25.45
N ASN A 73 -38.98 -24.73 26.10
CA ASN A 73 -38.16 -25.80 25.51
C ASN A 73 -38.88 -26.49 24.34
N ASN A 74 -38.12 -26.92 23.34
CA ASN A 74 -38.16 -28.31 22.85
C ASN A 74 -37.00 -28.61 21.89
N ASP A 75 -36.37 -29.76 22.16
CA ASP A 75 -35.46 -30.51 21.28
C ASP A 75 -36.07 -30.79 19.90
N ILE A 76 -35.22 -30.86 18.87
CA ILE A 76 -35.09 -31.98 17.91
C ILE A 76 -33.96 -31.66 16.89
N ASP A 77 -32.93 -32.50 16.94
CA ASP A 77 -32.00 -33.02 15.92
C ASP A 77 -31.73 -32.34 14.55
N LYS A 78 -30.42 -32.37 14.24
CA LYS A 78 -29.67 -32.25 12.96
C LYS A 78 -29.09 -30.88 12.57
N PRO A 79 -28.01 -30.84 11.76
CA PRO A 79 -26.82 -31.71 11.71
C PRO A 79 -25.55 -30.91 12.07
N VAL A 80 -24.45 -31.62 12.35
CA VAL A 80 -23.13 -31.07 12.67
C VAL A 80 -22.59 -30.24 11.50
N HIS A 81 -22.86 -28.93 11.53
CA HIS A 81 -22.09 -27.94 10.78
C HIS A 81 -20.81 -27.68 11.57
N LYS A 82 -19.67 -28.04 11.00
CA LYS A 82 -18.36 -27.56 11.42
C LYS A 82 -18.42 -26.04 11.48
N SER A 83 -18.54 -25.51 12.69
CA SER A 83 -18.33 -24.09 12.97
C SER A 83 -16.85 -23.81 12.70
N GLU A 84 -16.57 -23.23 11.54
CA GLU A 84 -15.32 -22.52 11.30
C GLU A 84 -15.15 -21.52 12.43
N THR A 85 -14.23 -21.84 13.33
CA THR A 85 -13.83 -20.94 14.39
C THR A 85 -13.04 -19.84 13.72
N LYS A 86 -13.72 -18.76 13.30
CA LYS A 86 -13.09 -17.49 12.99
C LYS A 86 -12.46 -16.99 14.27
N ILE A 87 -11.21 -17.37 14.51
CA ILE A 87 -10.36 -16.80 15.54
C ILE A 87 -10.14 -15.34 15.11
N LYS A 88 -10.98 -14.43 15.61
CA LYS A 88 -10.65 -13.01 15.66
C LYS A 88 -9.48 -12.88 16.63
N GLN A 89 -8.27 -12.91 16.10
CA GLN A 89 -7.07 -12.60 16.86
C GLN A 89 -7.11 -11.08 17.12
N GLU A 90 -7.59 -10.69 18.28
CA GLU A 90 -7.52 -9.30 18.76
C GLU A 90 -6.04 -8.94 18.92
N LEU A 91 -5.52 -8.12 18.00
CA LEU A 91 -4.18 -7.56 18.08
C LEU A 91 -4.09 -6.68 19.35
N LYS A 92 -3.50 -7.22 20.41
CA LYS A 92 -3.20 -6.45 21.62
C LYS A 92 -2.29 -5.29 21.26
N PHE A 93 -2.75 -4.08 21.51
CA PHE A 93 -1.91 -2.89 21.48
C PHE A 93 -1.05 -2.87 22.75
N ILE A 94 0.25 -3.11 22.58
CA ILE A 94 1.23 -2.77 23.61
C ILE A 94 1.54 -1.30 23.39
N SER A 95 1.27 -0.46 24.39
CA SER A 95 1.65 0.96 24.30
C SER A 95 3.15 1.03 24.07
N PRO A 96 3.63 1.72 23.02
CA PRO A 96 5.05 1.84 22.78
C PRO A 96 5.72 2.47 24.00
N THR A 97 6.96 2.06 24.27
CA THR A 97 7.76 2.73 25.29
C THR A 97 7.91 4.21 24.91
N SER A 98 7.91 5.09 25.92
CA SER A 98 8.06 6.54 25.67
C SER A 98 9.32 6.84 24.86
N GLU A 99 10.39 6.07 25.04
CA GLU A 99 11.65 6.23 24.32
C GLU A 99 11.54 5.84 22.83
N ALA A 100 10.93 4.70 22.51
CA ALA A 100 10.74 4.26 21.13
C ALA A 100 9.84 5.23 20.34
N LEU A 101 8.79 5.74 20.98
CA LEU A 101 7.89 6.72 20.35
C LEU A 101 8.61 8.03 20.04
N GLU A 102 9.36 8.59 20.99
CA GLU A 102 10.09 9.83 20.76
C GLU A 102 11.22 9.64 19.73
N THR A 103 11.90 8.49 19.74
CA THR A 103 12.89 8.15 18.71
C THR A 103 12.25 8.05 17.32
N ALA A 104 11.07 7.43 17.21
CA ALA A 104 10.34 7.34 15.95
C ALA A 104 9.88 8.70 15.45
N LYS A 105 9.33 9.57 16.33
CA LYS A 105 8.94 10.94 15.97
C LYS A 105 10.13 11.76 15.47
N GLN A 106 11.27 11.66 16.16
CA GLN A 106 12.50 12.33 15.70
C GLN A 106 12.92 11.80 14.32
N GLY A 107 12.91 10.47 14.13
CA GLY A 107 13.23 9.88 12.84
C GLY A 107 12.30 10.31 11.70
N VAL A 108 11.01 10.53 11.96
CA VAL A 108 10.07 11.09 10.97
C VAL A 108 10.47 12.52 10.59
N ASN A 109 10.79 13.36 11.56
CA ASN A 109 11.24 14.73 11.29
C ASN A 109 12.55 14.76 10.50
N ASP A 110 13.51 13.92 10.87
CA ASP A 110 14.78 13.77 10.16
C ASP A 110 14.55 13.29 8.73
N TYR A 111 13.69 12.28 8.55
CA TYR A 111 13.32 11.72 7.26
C TYR A 111 12.71 12.76 6.31
N ILE A 112 11.82 13.62 6.81
CA ILE A 112 11.26 14.75 6.05
C ILE A 112 12.39 15.70 5.59
N GLY A 113 13.34 15.98 6.49
CA GLY A 113 14.49 16.83 6.21
C GLY A 113 15.47 16.23 5.18
N PHE A 114 15.60 14.91 5.11
CA PHE A 114 16.58 14.24 4.22
C PHE A 114 16.44 14.61 2.75
N ASN A 115 15.23 14.91 2.28
CA ASN A 115 14.97 15.26 0.88
C ASN A 115 15.73 16.52 0.40
N GLN A 116 16.21 17.34 1.33
CA GLN A 116 16.99 18.54 1.02
C GLN A 116 18.47 18.24 0.73
N TYR A 117 18.94 17.04 1.04
CA TYR A 117 20.36 16.70 0.97
C TYR A 117 20.69 15.72 -0.18
N ALA A 118 21.89 15.86 -0.73
CA ALA A 118 22.39 14.97 -1.78
C ALA A 118 22.68 13.55 -1.25
N ASP A 119 23.11 13.45 0.01
CA ASP A 119 23.46 12.22 0.73
C ASP A 119 22.25 11.54 1.40
N ARG A 120 21.02 11.86 0.97
CA ARG A 120 19.78 11.37 1.58
C ARG A 120 19.72 9.85 1.79
N ALA A 121 20.28 9.06 0.86
CA ALA A 121 20.29 7.60 0.95
C ALA A 121 21.19 7.09 2.10
N GLU A 122 22.34 7.72 2.29
CA GLU A 122 23.26 7.42 3.39
C GLU A 122 22.64 7.80 4.74
N ARG A 123 21.96 8.95 4.80
CA ARG A 123 21.24 9.39 6.01
C ARG A 123 20.10 8.45 6.40
N LYS A 124 19.29 8.01 5.42
CA LYS A 124 18.26 6.99 5.64
C LYS A 124 18.87 5.71 6.21
N THR A 125 19.97 5.25 5.61
CA THR A 125 20.67 4.03 6.07
C THR A 125 21.18 4.16 7.50
N ALA A 126 21.80 5.29 7.85
CA ALA A 126 22.27 5.55 9.21
C ALA A 126 21.13 5.59 10.24
N LEU A 127 19.99 6.20 9.88
CA LEU A 127 18.78 6.19 10.70
C LEU A 127 18.31 4.75 10.97
N PHE A 128 18.21 3.92 9.93
CA PHE A 128 17.75 2.54 10.06
C PHE A 128 18.70 1.64 10.83
N GLN A 129 20.01 1.83 10.67
CA GLN A 129 21.01 1.13 11.48
C GLN A 129 20.88 1.45 12.96
N ASN A 130 20.57 2.71 13.31
CA ASN A 130 20.30 3.08 14.70
C ASN A 130 18.99 2.47 15.21
N TRP A 131 17.95 2.40 14.37
CA TRP A 131 16.68 1.79 14.75
C TRP A 131 16.77 0.28 14.97
N ASP A 132 17.63 -0.43 14.22
CA ASP A 132 17.86 -1.88 14.39
C ASP A 132 18.42 -2.25 15.79
N LEU A 133 18.96 -1.27 16.52
CA LEU A 133 19.41 -1.45 17.90
C LEU A 133 18.26 -1.47 18.93
N ASN A 134 17.03 -1.11 18.54
CA ASN A 134 15.87 -1.03 19.43
C ASN A 134 14.66 -1.83 18.88
N PRO A 135 14.36 -3.01 19.44
CA PRO A 135 13.28 -3.86 18.96
C PRO A 135 11.88 -3.24 19.11
N ASP A 136 11.69 -2.31 20.06
CA ASP A 136 10.41 -1.60 20.25
C ASP A 136 10.08 -0.70 19.04
N ILE A 137 11.11 -0.18 18.36
CA ILE A 137 10.91 0.64 17.15
C ILE A 137 10.36 -0.23 16.02
N LEU A 138 10.84 -1.47 15.87
CA LEU A 138 10.34 -2.41 14.88
C LEU A 138 8.86 -2.75 15.12
N GLU A 139 8.49 -3.04 16.38
CA GLU A 139 7.09 -3.28 16.74
C GLU A 139 6.23 -2.05 16.45
N LEU A 140 6.71 -0.85 16.78
CA LEU A 140 6.02 0.40 16.49
C LEU A 140 5.84 0.63 14.97
N GLN A 141 6.86 0.36 14.14
CA GLN A 141 6.75 0.51 12.68
C GLN A 141 5.70 -0.46 12.09
N HIS A 142 5.65 -1.69 12.60
CA HIS A 142 4.61 -2.64 12.24
C HIS A 142 3.21 -2.11 12.62
N ASP A 143 3.07 -1.59 13.84
CA ASP A 143 1.80 -1.07 14.35
C ASP A 143 1.31 0.16 13.59
N ILE A 144 2.20 1.07 13.18
CA ILE A 144 1.88 2.25 12.37
C ILE A 144 1.16 1.86 11.07
N LEU A 145 1.57 0.74 10.47
CA LEU A 145 1.04 0.26 9.19
C LEU A 145 -0.24 -0.56 9.39
N VAL A 146 -0.23 -1.46 10.37
CA VAL A 146 -1.28 -2.48 10.54
C VAL A 146 -2.45 -1.99 11.36
N LYS A 147 -2.22 -1.34 12.51
CA LYS A 147 -3.29 -0.98 13.44
C LYS A 147 -4.01 0.29 12.95
N LYS A 148 -5.33 0.25 13.02
CA LYS A 148 -6.18 1.40 12.67
C LYS A 148 -5.88 2.57 13.61
N ASP A 149 -5.86 3.78 13.06
CA ASP A 149 -5.70 5.07 13.76
C ASP A 149 -4.35 5.26 14.51
N ILE A 150 -3.43 4.30 14.53
CA ILE A 150 -2.13 4.46 15.24
C ILE A 150 -1.27 5.55 14.60
N ALA A 151 -1.12 5.54 13.28
CA ALA A 151 -0.36 6.58 12.58
C ALA A 151 -0.95 7.97 12.85
N ASP A 152 -2.28 8.11 12.72
CA ASP A 152 -3.00 9.37 12.96
C ASP A 152 -2.87 9.82 14.42
N SER A 153 -3.08 8.91 15.38
CA SER A 153 -3.06 9.23 16.80
C SER A 153 -1.67 9.60 17.31
N LEU A 154 -0.61 8.98 16.79
CA LEU A 154 0.76 9.19 17.31
C LEU A 154 1.53 10.26 16.55
N PHE A 155 1.24 10.46 15.26
CA PHE A 155 2.01 11.35 14.38
C PHE A 155 1.18 12.50 13.80
N GLY A 156 -0.16 12.49 13.94
CA GLY A 156 -1.03 13.59 13.52
C GLY A 156 -0.84 13.93 12.04
N GLU A 157 -0.49 15.19 11.76
CA GLU A 157 -0.25 15.69 10.40
C GLU A 157 0.90 14.96 9.68
N ASN A 158 1.82 14.32 10.43
CA ASN A 158 2.94 13.58 9.88
C ASN A 158 2.66 12.08 9.66
N GLN A 159 1.41 11.61 9.81
CA GLN A 159 1.07 10.19 9.70
C GLN A 159 1.50 9.55 8.38
N ALA A 160 1.36 10.26 7.25
CA ALA A 160 1.76 9.73 5.94
C ALA A 160 3.28 9.54 5.83
N HIS A 161 4.06 10.48 6.39
CA HIS A 161 5.52 10.36 6.46
C HIS A 161 5.95 9.22 7.39
N ALA A 162 5.24 9.02 8.50
CA ALA A 162 5.50 7.91 9.42
C ALA A 162 5.27 6.55 8.73
N ARG A 163 4.17 6.40 7.99
CA ARG A 163 3.88 5.19 7.20
C ARG A 163 4.94 4.94 6.14
N LEU A 164 5.30 5.96 5.36
CA LEU A 164 6.34 5.84 4.34
C LEU A 164 7.71 5.45 4.96
N LEU A 165 8.07 6.04 6.10
CA LEU A 165 9.29 5.71 6.81
C LEU A 165 9.28 4.27 7.34
N ALA A 166 8.15 3.80 7.88
CA ALA A 166 7.96 2.43 8.32
C ALA A 166 8.15 1.43 7.16
N ILE A 167 7.59 1.73 5.98
CA ILE A 167 7.76 0.91 4.76
C ILE A 167 9.22 0.87 4.33
N ASP A 168 9.89 2.03 4.26
CA ASP A 168 11.31 2.11 3.87
C ASP A 168 12.20 1.35 4.87
N TYR A 169 11.90 1.40 6.18
CA TYR A 169 12.63 0.66 7.20
C TYR A 169 12.43 -0.85 7.06
N LEU A 170 11.19 -1.32 6.88
CA LEU A 170 10.92 -2.75 6.65
C LEU A 170 11.56 -3.24 5.35
N GLY A 171 11.57 -2.41 4.30
CA GLY A 171 12.30 -2.69 3.06
C GLY A 171 13.80 -2.80 3.29
N TYR A 172 14.39 -1.88 4.06
CA TYR A 172 15.80 -1.94 4.45
C TYR A 172 16.13 -3.25 5.18
N LEU A 173 15.32 -3.67 6.15
CA LEU A 173 15.52 -4.95 6.84
C LEU A 173 15.46 -6.13 5.87
N SER A 174 14.47 -6.13 4.96
CA SER A 174 14.30 -7.18 3.95
C SER A 174 15.51 -7.30 3.02
N SER A 175 16.03 -6.16 2.51
CA SER A 175 17.22 -6.12 1.66
C SER A 175 18.50 -6.57 2.38
N ASN A 176 18.54 -6.49 3.72
CA ASN A 176 19.63 -7.02 4.54
C ASN A 176 19.39 -8.47 5.01
N GLY A 177 18.42 -9.17 4.43
CA GLY A 177 18.12 -10.58 4.70
C GLY A 177 17.17 -10.82 5.89
N GLN A 178 16.75 -9.76 6.60
CA GLN A 178 15.76 -9.84 7.67
C GLN A 178 14.35 -9.69 7.09
N ARG A 179 13.84 -10.72 6.39
CA ARG A 179 12.57 -10.68 5.64
C ARG A 179 11.30 -10.87 6.49
N LYS A 180 11.40 -11.59 7.61
CA LYS A 180 10.24 -11.91 8.47
C LYS A 180 9.41 -10.69 8.91
N PRO A 181 10.00 -9.53 9.27
CA PRO A 181 9.20 -8.38 9.69
C PRO A 181 8.31 -7.81 8.58
N ILE A 182 8.80 -7.72 7.34
CA ILE A 182 7.98 -7.25 6.22
C ILE A 182 6.92 -8.29 5.83
N GLU A 183 7.25 -9.59 5.84
CA GLU A 183 6.29 -10.69 5.59
C GLU A 183 5.14 -10.66 6.60
N LYS A 184 5.46 -10.54 7.89
CA LYS A 184 4.47 -10.40 8.97
C LYS A 184 3.58 -9.17 8.77
N THR A 185 4.16 -8.06 8.35
CA THR A 185 3.44 -6.80 8.14
C THR A 185 2.51 -6.89 6.93
N ILE A 186 2.97 -7.44 5.81
CA ILE A 186 2.13 -7.70 4.63
C ILE A 186 0.96 -8.60 5.00
N SER A 187 1.22 -9.70 5.71
CA SER A 187 0.19 -10.66 6.12
C SER A 187 -0.87 -10.02 7.04
N ALA A 188 -0.45 -9.23 8.02
CA ALA A 188 -1.38 -8.55 8.91
C ALA A 188 -2.15 -7.43 8.20
N LEU A 189 -1.51 -6.69 7.30
CA LEU A 189 -2.13 -5.64 6.52
C LEU A 189 -3.15 -6.19 5.53
N SER A 190 -2.87 -7.33 4.90
CA SER A 190 -3.81 -7.99 3.99
C SER A 190 -5.02 -8.55 4.73
N GLN A 191 -4.83 -9.12 5.91
CA GLN A 191 -5.95 -9.51 6.78
C GLN A 191 -6.86 -8.32 7.07
N ARG A 192 -6.28 -7.15 7.35
CA ARG A 192 -7.05 -5.92 7.54
C ARG A 192 -7.78 -5.50 6.27
N ILE A 193 -7.08 -5.40 5.13
CA ILE A 193 -7.65 -5.06 3.82
C ILE A 193 -8.80 -5.99 3.45
N ASN A 194 -8.69 -7.29 3.75
CA ASN A 194 -9.70 -8.29 3.41
C ASN A 194 -10.93 -8.24 4.34
N ASN A 195 -10.76 -7.87 5.61
CA ASN A 195 -11.84 -7.93 6.61
C ASN A 195 -12.46 -6.58 6.97
N GLU A 196 -11.81 -5.46 6.64
CA GLU A 196 -12.26 -4.11 6.98
C GLU A 196 -12.57 -3.28 5.72
N GLU A 197 -13.26 -2.17 5.93
CA GLU A 197 -13.42 -1.12 4.93
C GLU A 197 -12.07 -0.43 4.68
N TRP A 198 -11.79 -0.10 3.42
CA TRP A 198 -10.55 0.57 3.06
C TRP A 198 -10.55 2.00 3.59
N SER A 199 -9.65 2.27 4.53
CA SER A 199 -9.28 3.63 4.89
C SER A 199 -8.22 4.13 3.92
N LYS A 200 -8.41 5.33 3.36
CA LYS A 200 -7.50 5.97 2.40
C LYS A 200 -6.03 5.79 2.79
N GLY A 201 -5.21 5.33 1.84
CA GLY A 201 -3.76 5.15 2.02
C GLY A 201 -3.35 3.72 2.35
N ILE A 202 -4.23 2.87 2.89
CA ILE A 202 -3.88 1.48 3.25
C ILE A 202 -3.58 0.62 2.01
N GLU A 203 -4.26 0.90 0.91
CA GLU A 203 -4.01 0.27 -0.39
C GLU A 203 -2.60 0.55 -0.91
N HIS A 204 -2.12 1.79 -0.74
CA HIS A 204 -0.79 2.20 -1.18
C HIS A 204 0.31 1.57 -0.33
N ASP A 205 0.14 1.56 1.00
CA ASP A 205 1.07 0.89 1.90
C ASP A 205 1.23 -0.60 1.53
N TYR A 206 0.14 -1.29 1.21
CA TYR A 206 0.21 -2.70 0.82
C TYR A 206 0.96 -2.90 -0.50
N VAL A 207 0.67 -2.08 -1.51
CA VAL A 207 1.39 -2.09 -2.80
C VAL A 207 2.89 -1.85 -2.57
N ASP A 208 3.25 -0.84 -1.78
CA ASP A 208 4.65 -0.48 -1.52
C ASP A 208 5.37 -1.57 -0.73
N LEU A 209 4.72 -2.23 0.23
CA LEU A 209 5.32 -3.35 0.96
C LEU A 209 5.57 -4.57 0.05
N ILE A 210 4.62 -4.91 -0.83
CA ILE A 210 4.82 -5.99 -1.82
C ILE A 210 5.97 -5.65 -2.76
N LEU A 211 6.04 -4.40 -3.23
CA LEU A 211 7.12 -3.90 -4.05
C LEU A 211 8.48 -4.06 -3.34
N LYS A 212 8.63 -3.49 -2.14
CA LYS A 212 9.87 -3.56 -1.35
C LYS A 212 10.29 -4.98 -1.01
N TYR A 213 9.34 -5.85 -0.68
CA TYR A 213 9.61 -7.25 -0.44
C TYR A 213 10.15 -7.92 -1.71
N THR A 214 9.47 -7.73 -2.84
CA THR A 214 9.85 -8.37 -4.11
C THR A 214 11.22 -7.88 -4.60
N ASP A 215 11.52 -6.58 -4.45
CA ASP A 215 12.84 -6.01 -4.78
C ASP A 215 13.97 -6.58 -3.91
N SER A 216 13.65 -7.11 -2.73
CA SER A 216 14.64 -7.76 -1.86
C SER A 216 14.91 -9.24 -2.22
N LEU A 217 14.18 -9.79 -3.19
CA LEU A 217 14.35 -11.14 -3.69
C LEU A 217 15.20 -11.14 -4.95
N SER A 218 16.03 -12.16 -5.10
CA SER A 218 16.54 -12.53 -6.42
C SER A 218 15.41 -13.09 -7.30
N GLN A 219 15.61 -13.08 -8.62
CA GLN A 219 14.66 -13.67 -9.57
C GLN A 219 14.39 -15.15 -9.28
N ASP A 220 15.44 -15.91 -8.92
CA ASP A 220 15.29 -17.33 -8.58
C ASP A 220 14.50 -17.54 -7.30
N GLU A 221 14.70 -16.70 -6.27
CA GLU A 221 13.92 -16.75 -5.04
C GLU A 221 12.45 -16.41 -5.27
N LEU A 222 12.16 -15.38 -6.08
CA LEU A 222 10.79 -15.03 -6.46
C LEU A 222 10.11 -16.20 -7.17
N MET A 223 10.76 -16.76 -8.19
CA MET A 223 10.16 -17.84 -8.98
C MET A 223 10.04 -19.14 -8.16
N SER A 224 11.02 -19.50 -7.33
CA SER A 224 10.95 -20.74 -6.56
C SER A 224 9.94 -20.70 -5.41
N ASN A 225 9.66 -19.51 -4.84
CA ASN A 225 8.81 -19.37 -3.66
C ASN A 225 7.48 -18.65 -3.93
N PHE A 226 7.12 -18.41 -5.19
CA PHE A 226 5.96 -17.58 -5.54
C PHE A 226 4.66 -17.98 -4.83
N GLU A 227 4.33 -19.27 -4.70
CA GLU A 227 3.11 -19.70 -4.00
C GLU A 227 3.17 -19.37 -2.50
N VAL A 228 4.34 -19.45 -1.87
CA VAL A 228 4.53 -19.05 -0.48
C VAL A 228 4.31 -17.54 -0.34
N ILE A 229 4.78 -16.76 -1.33
CA ILE A 229 4.59 -15.30 -1.38
C ILE A 229 3.10 -14.96 -1.48
N VAL A 230 2.39 -15.62 -2.39
CA VAL A 230 0.94 -15.50 -2.54
C VAL A 230 0.23 -15.83 -1.23
N GLU A 231 0.59 -16.94 -0.58
CA GLU A 231 -0.03 -17.39 0.67
C GLU A 231 0.14 -16.38 1.81
N PHE A 232 1.38 -16.02 2.16
CA PHE A 232 1.58 -15.10 3.29
C PHE A 232 1.04 -13.71 3.00
N SER A 233 1.03 -13.29 1.72
CA SER A 233 0.50 -11.99 1.33
C SER A 233 -1.00 -11.86 1.58
N GLY A 234 -1.71 -12.96 1.85
CA GLY A 234 -3.17 -12.94 1.98
C GLY A 234 -3.85 -12.52 0.68
N TYR A 235 -3.26 -12.95 -0.45
CA TYR A 235 -3.80 -12.74 -1.78
C TYR A 235 -5.25 -13.22 -1.86
N SER A 236 -6.13 -12.36 -2.34
CA SER A 236 -7.57 -12.60 -2.46
C SER A 236 -8.10 -11.89 -3.69
N GLN A 237 -9.37 -12.12 -4.04
CA GLN A 237 -10.02 -11.35 -5.11
C GLN A 237 -10.04 -9.84 -4.80
N LYS A 238 -10.11 -9.46 -3.51
CA LYS A 238 -10.12 -8.06 -3.06
C LYS A 238 -8.74 -7.41 -3.13
N SER A 239 -7.66 -8.17 -2.88
CA SER A 239 -6.28 -7.67 -2.91
C SER A 239 -5.55 -7.95 -4.23
N HIS A 240 -6.21 -8.59 -5.21
CA HIS A 240 -5.65 -9.01 -6.49
C HIS A 240 -4.90 -7.89 -7.22
N ASP A 241 -5.59 -6.78 -7.48
CA ASP A 241 -5.04 -5.65 -8.24
C ASP A 241 -3.88 -4.99 -7.47
N LEU A 242 -3.98 -4.90 -6.14
CA LEU A 242 -2.94 -4.33 -5.29
C LEU A 242 -1.67 -5.19 -5.29
N PHE A 243 -1.83 -6.50 -5.09
CA PHE A 243 -0.70 -7.43 -5.09
C PHE A 243 -0.01 -7.46 -6.45
N THR A 244 -0.77 -7.56 -7.54
CA THR A 244 -0.21 -7.57 -8.89
C THR A 244 0.43 -6.24 -9.27
N THR A 245 -0.10 -5.12 -8.79
CA THR A 245 0.52 -3.80 -8.94
C THR A 245 1.87 -3.74 -8.23
N GLY A 246 1.93 -4.10 -6.94
CA GLY A 246 3.21 -4.11 -6.20
C GLY A 246 4.25 -5.03 -6.84
N LEU A 247 3.82 -6.22 -7.28
CA LEU A 247 4.69 -7.17 -7.96
C LEU A 247 5.23 -6.61 -9.29
N SER A 248 4.37 -6.06 -10.13
CA SER A 248 4.75 -5.58 -11.47
C SER A 248 5.60 -4.31 -11.48
N LEU A 249 5.56 -3.53 -10.39
CA LEU A 249 6.42 -2.36 -10.20
C LEU A 249 7.84 -2.74 -9.75
N SER A 250 8.06 -3.97 -9.28
CA SER A 250 9.36 -4.39 -8.75
C SER A 250 10.40 -4.54 -9.85
N GLU A 251 11.61 -4.07 -9.58
CA GLU A 251 12.75 -4.21 -10.49
C GLU A 251 13.04 -5.69 -10.75
N THR A 252 12.93 -6.53 -9.71
CA THR A 252 13.10 -7.99 -9.83
C THR A 252 12.20 -8.59 -10.90
N VAL A 253 10.94 -8.17 -10.98
CA VAL A 253 9.97 -8.63 -11.99
C VAL A 253 10.22 -7.98 -13.35
N LEU A 254 10.50 -6.68 -13.39
CA LEU A 254 10.78 -5.94 -14.63
C LEU A 254 12.01 -6.47 -15.36
N LEU A 255 12.97 -7.06 -14.65
CA LEU A 255 14.18 -7.65 -15.21
C LEU A 255 14.06 -9.14 -15.54
N LEU A 256 12.89 -9.76 -15.34
CA LEU A 256 12.72 -11.18 -15.69
C LEU A 256 12.86 -11.40 -17.20
N PRO A 257 13.50 -12.51 -17.62
CA PRO A 257 13.42 -12.96 -19.01
C PRO A 257 11.97 -13.25 -19.42
N ASP A 258 11.65 -13.06 -20.70
CA ASP A 258 10.29 -13.28 -21.24
C ASP A 258 9.69 -14.63 -20.84
N SER A 259 10.48 -15.70 -20.88
CA SER A 259 10.03 -17.04 -20.49
C SER A 259 9.59 -17.12 -19.02
N LYS A 260 10.31 -16.44 -18.12
CA LYS A 260 9.97 -16.37 -16.69
C LYS A 260 8.80 -15.43 -16.41
N MET A 261 8.67 -14.35 -17.18
CA MET A 261 7.52 -13.47 -17.12
C MET A 261 6.22 -14.20 -17.52
N GLU A 262 6.25 -14.98 -18.61
CA GLU A 262 5.08 -15.79 -19.02
C GLU A 262 4.77 -16.91 -18.02
N GLU A 263 5.79 -17.53 -17.41
CA GLU A 263 5.61 -18.48 -16.30
C GLU A 263 4.92 -17.82 -15.09
N LEU A 264 5.39 -16.63 -14.69
CA LEU A 264 4.82 -15.86 -13.58
C LEU A 264 3.36 -15.47 -13.84
N LYS A 265 3.04 -14.97 -15.04
CA LYS A 265 1.67 -14.66 -15.47
C LYS A 265 0.77 -15.89 -15.43
N THR A 266 1.27 -17.02 -15.90
CA THR A 266 0.53 -18.29 -15.89
C THR A 266 0.20 -18.68 -14.45
N ARG A 267 1.17 -18.62 -13.54
CA ARG A 267 0.97 -18.93 -12.11
C ARG A 267 -0.02 -17.96 -11.45
N LEU A 268 0.09 -16.66 -11.73
CA LEU A 268 -0.89 -15.65 -11.25
C LEU A 268 -2.32 -15.97 -11.70
N ASN A 269 -2.50 -16.35 -12.96
CA ASN A 269 -3.83 -16.71 -13.49
C ASN A 269 -4.38 -17.96 -12.80
N LEU A 270 -3.55 -18.99 -12.59
CA LEU A 270 -3.95 -20.21 -11.90
C LEU A 270 -4.38 -19.93 -10.46
N VAL A 271 -3.66 -19.09 -9.73
CA VAL A 271 -4.04 -18.69 -8.36
C VAL A 271 -5.35 -17.92 -8.39
N LYS A 272 -5.53 -17.00 -9.34
CA LYS A 272 -6.77 -16.22 -9.47
C LYS A 272 -8.01 -17.09 -9.74
N GLU A 273 -7.86 -18.15 -10.51
CA GLU A 273 -8.94 -19.11 -10.81
C GLU A 273 -9.36 -19.97 -9.59
N GLN A 274 -8.52 -20.04 -8.55
CA GLN A 274 -8.76 -20.84 -7.35
C GLN A 274 -9.42 -20.07 -6.20
N LEU A 275 -9.58 -18.74 -6.34
CA LEU A 275 -10.16 -17.84 -5.34
C LEU A 275 -11.61 -17.49 -5.66
#